data_AF-A0A4P5YKU2-F1
#
_entry.id   AF-A0A4P5YKU2-F1
#
_cell.length_a   1.000
_cell.length_b   1.000
_cell.length_c   1.000
_cell.angle_alpha   90.00
_cell.angle_beta   90.00
_cell.angle_gamma   90.00
#
_symmetry.space_group_name_H-M   'P 1'
#
loop_
_entity.id
_entity.type
_entity.pdbx_description
1 polymer ?
#
loop_
_entity_poly.entity_id
_entity_poly.type
_entity_poly.pdbx_seq_one_letter_code
_entity_poly.pdbx_strand_id
1 'polypeptide(L)'
;MKHFLPALLALTLVTTAPIPAAMAQAPAPAATRFYLIGNSLTWDTVPSLLSGDVQWHVDCGTPLARVYSHPNKPCVTNSTLWPAALRDKQYDVISVQPHYGSTLAQDVEAISAWMKLQPKAVFVIHSGWSRHAQHADEFAGYAAPDQMVHNPGYFRALLAELRRLHPGRELRQTLAQNLLAQIAADIATGQAPVTKLVDLYRDDIHLKPDSGKYLMHNAMRLALGQPLSAAGFAKTEPAMKQYLDSVLAQLQTAPPDKILLPQILSPAPTTDRAALIAKLSDKNLQTKLTALLPAIERAVAARPATLALEAEVKELGGKLICTFTAPQWLYLATGDTGTEIFDVPTAVDLYNGNNPLKGKGGRNERVTDAWLQRLANVTTLRKIDLANCAVQGPGLQHLAKLTGLRELNLTLTPVNDDGLKHLGGLTELRILGLASTQCTGTGFAHLTALRHLENVNFHFTPLNDAGLAAIALVPIADRLWFAHSKFTDAGAASLAKQTHLKRMGMGSNDKASSGEAVAALVNLPLEDLALLDNQATAAGLAHAAKIATLRKLDASHAPTVGNDSLKLVAQMPALEEFKLGSAQVDDDGLQSLAAAKSLKKLSLFGLKKITPAGLDRLRKARPELVIEAR
;
A
#
# COMPACT_ATOMS: atom_id res chain seq x y z
N MET A 1 47.65 101.17 -4.02
CA MET A 1 47.60 101.56 -2.60
C MET A 1 46.37 102.44 -2.37
N LYS A 2 45.61 102.14 -1.31
CA LYS A 2 44.66 103.03 -0.58
C LYS A 2 43.40 103.47 -1.36
N HIS A 3 42.27 102.85 -1.07
CA HIS A 3 41.26 103.24 -0.04
C HIS A 3 40.34 104.37 -0.52
N PHE A 4 39.06 104.05 -0.71
CA PHE A 4 37.95 105.00 -0.76
C PHE A 4 36.90 104.59 0.29
N LEU A 5 36.49 105.59 1.09
CA LEU A 5 35.45 105.58 2.13
C LEU A 5 34.05 105.85 1.51
N PRO A 6 32.93 105.75 2.27
CA PRO A 6 31.67 105.14 1.81
C PRO A 6 30.46 106.11 1.77
N ALA A 7 29.32 105.63 1.25
CA ALA A 7 27.98 106.00 1.71
C ALA A 7 26.91 104.99 1.23
N LEU A 8 25.88 104.83 2.08
CA LEU A 8 24.81 103.82 2.12
C LEU A 8 23.99 103.62 0.83
N LEU A 9 23.55 102.37 0.59
CA LEU A 9 22.31 102.08 -0.15
C LEU A 9 21.54 100.90 0.50
N ALA A 10 20.23 100.98 0.43
CA ALA A 10 19.23 100.27 1.24
C ALA A 10 19.11 98.75 0.98
N LEU A 11 18.70 98.04 2.04
CA LEU A 11 18.50 96.59 2.10
C LEU A 11 17.02 96.23 1.79
N THR A 12 16.77 95.42 0.78
CA THR A 12 15.48 94.74 0.55
C THR A 12 15.67 93.22 0.55
N LEU A 13 14.93 92.53 1.41
CA LEU A 13 14.96 91.07 1.57
C LEU A 13 14.45 90.34 0.31
N VAL A 14 15.19 89.30 -0.11
CA VAL A 14 14.75 88.30 -1.09
C VAL A 14 14.55 86.97 -0.38
N THR A 15 13.34 86.44 -0.43
CA THR A 15 12.96 85.11 0.08
C THR A 15 13.26 84.04 -0.97
N THR A 16 13.94 82.97 -0.57
CA THR A 16 14.28 81.80 -1.38
C THR A 16 13.12 80.80 -1.45
N ALA A 17 12.77 80.35 -2.67
CA ALA A 17 11.81 79.27 -2.88
C ALA A 17 12.54 77.90 -2.92
N PRO A 18 11.95 76.80 -2.39
CA PRO A 18 12.60 75.49 -2.34
C PRO A 18 12.38 74.64 -3.60
N ILE A 19 13.38 73.80 -3.87
CA ILE A 19 13.45 72.76 -4.92
C ILE A 19 12.44 71.64 -4.60
N PRO A 20 11.66 71.12 -5.57
CA PRO A 20 10.74 70.01 -5.30
C PRO A 20 11.50 68.69 -5.12
N ALA A 21 11.17 68.01 -4.03
CA ALA A 21 11.72 66.72 -3.63
C ALA A 21 11.01 65.53 -4.29
N ALA A 22 11.80 64.48 -4.53
CA ALA A 22 11.45 63.06 -4.58
C ALA A 22 10.47 62.57 -5.67
N MET A 23 11.04 61.90 -6.68
CA MET A 23 10.37 60.78 -7.36
C MET A 23 10.15 59.67 -6.32
N ALA A 24 8.90 59.47 -5.90
CA ALA A 24 8.53 58.34 -5.05
C ALA A 24 8.81 57.02 -5.80
N GLN A 25 9.72 56.20 -5.27
CA GLN A 25 9.83 54.80 -5.66
C GLN A 25 8.48 54.13 -5.42
N ALA A 26 8.00 53.37 -6.41
CA ALA A 26 6.84 52.51 -6.23
C ALA A 26 7.03 51.63 -4.98
N PRO A 27 5.99 51.43 -4.15
CA PRO A 27 6.11 50.60 -2.96
C PRO A 27 6.60 49.21 -3.36
N ALA A 28 7.56 48.69 -2.60
CA ALA A 28 8.05 47.32 -2.79
C ALA A 28 6.86 46.35 -2.80
N PRO A 29 6.83 45.35 -3.69
CA PRO A 29 5.73 44.39 -3.74
C PRO A 29 5.56 43.75 -2.36
N ALA A 30 4.31 43.64 -1.90
CA ALA A 30 3.99 43.00 -0.64
C ALA A 30 4.59 41.59 -0.60
N ALA A 31 5.19 41.20 0.53
CA ALA A 31 5.79 39.89 0.68
C ALA A 31 4.73 38.79 0.46
N THR A 32 5.07 37.79 -0.36
CA THR A 32 4.20 36.61 -0.57
C THR A 32 3.89 35.93 0.75
N ARG A 33 2.62 35.62 0.96
CA ARG A 33 2.09 35.02 2.19
C ARG A 33 1.91 33.52 2.01
N PHE A 34 2.49 32.76 2.93
CA PHE A 34 2.49 31.30 2.94
C PHE A 34 1.82 30.77 4.20
N TYR A 35 1.02 29.72 4.04
CA TYR A 35 0.46 28.99 5.17
C TYR A 35 0.69 27.49 5.03
N LEU A 36 1.34 26.86 6.00
CA LEU A 36 1.61 25.43 5.99
C LEU A 36 0.78 24.74 7.07
N ILE A 37 -0.05 23.75 6.70
CA ILE A 37 -0.90 23.00 7.62
C ILE A 37 -0.72 21.50 7.45
N GLY A 38 -0.51 20.78 8.54
CA GLY A 38 -0.37 19.33 8.46
C GLY A 38 0.31 18.74 9.67
N ASN A 39 1.01 17.64 9.45
CA ASN A 39 1.66 16.87 10.51
C ASN A 39 3.16 17.21 10.65
N SER A 40 3.86 16.47 11.53
CA SER A 40 5.28 16.73 11.84
C SER A 40 6.20 16.68 10.63
N LEU A 41 5.86 15.97 9.55
CA LEU A 41 6.69 15.98 8.35
C LEU A 41 6.63 17.34 7.63
N THR A 42 5.50 18.05 7.72
CA THR A 42 5.43 19.47 7.30
C THR A 42 6.45 20.30 8.08
N TRP A 43 6.63 20.03 9.37
CA TRP A 43 7.64 20.73 10.19
C TRP A 43 9.08 20.36 9.81
N ASP A 44 9.31 19.14 9.34
CA ASP A 44 10.64 18.71 8.86
C ASP A 44 11.06 19.43 7.56
N THR A 45 10.14 20.15 6.89
CA THR A 45 10.48 21.10 5.81
C THR A 45 11.01 22.44 6.34
N VAL A 46 11.15 22.62 7.65
CA VAL A 46 11.70 23.80 8.34
C VAL A 46 11.07 25.13 7.90
N PRO A 47 9.76 25.36 8.19
CA PRO A 47 9.03 26.55 7.71
C PRO A 47 9.68 27.89 8.10
N SER A 48 10.37 27.95 9.24
CA SER A 48 11.06 29.16 9.72
C SER A 48 12.21 29.63 8.83
N LEU A 49 12.69 28.80 7.89
CA LEU A 49 13.75 29.16 6.93
C LEU A 49 13.18 29.52 5.54
N LEU A 50 11.85 29.47 5.37
CA LEU A 50 11.18 29.89 4.14
C LEU A 50 11.16 31.41 4.05
N SER A 51 11.20 31.93 2.82
CA SER A 51 11.16 33.37 2.56
C SER A 51 9.70 33.88 2.50
N GLY A 52 9.48 35.14 2.87
CA GLY A 52 8.15 35.78 2.85
C GLY A 52 7.45 35.75 4.21
N ASP A 53 6.14 35.99 4.19
CA ASP A 53 5.29 35.97 5.39
C ASP A 53 4.75 34.55 5.60
N VAL A 54 5.46 33.77 6.40
CA VAL A 54 5.24 32.33 6.56
C VAL A 54 4.62 32.03 7.92
N GLN A 55 3.46 31.37 7.90
CA GLN A 55 2.78 30.89 9.09
C GLN A 55 2.46 29.41 8.96
N TRP A 56 2.23 28.73 10.08
CA TRP A 56 1.99 27.28 10.07
C TRP A 56 1.08 26.82 11.19
N HIS A 57 0.46 25.65 10.96
CA HIS A 57 -0.25 24.85 11.94
C HIS A 57 0.21 23.40 11.85
N VAL A 58 0.94 22.93 12.86
CA VAL A 58 1.51 21.59 12.86
C VAL A 58 0.94 20.75 14.00
N ASP A 59 0.37 19.61 13.65
CA ASP A 59 -0.19 18.63 14.60
C ASP A 59 0.35 17.20 14.31
N CYS A 60 1.19 16.72 15.21
CA CYS A 60 2.01 15.53 15.04
C CYS A 60 1.14 14.27 15.15
N GLY A 61 1.23 13.36 14.18
CA GLY A 61 0.46 12.11 14.23
C GLY A 61 -1.02 12.27 13.84
N THR A 62 -1.44 13.43 13.35
CA THR A 62 -2.86 13.77 13.20
C THR A 62 -3.30 13.88 11.73
N PRO A 63 -4.37 13.16 11.31
CA PRO A 63 -4.99 13.32 9.99
C PRO A 63 -5.62 14.70 9.78
N LEU A 64 -5.69 15.19 8.53
CA LEU A 64 -6.19 16.54 8.22
C LEU A 64 -7.63 16.78 8.69
N ALA A 65 -8.51 15.79 8.60
CA ALA A 65 -9.88 15.90 9.11
C ALA A 65 -9.95 16.16 10.63
N ARG A 66 -8.97 15.65 11.38
CA ARG A 66 -8.86 15.91 12.82
C ARG A 66 -8.24 17.28 13.09
N VAL A 67 -7.22 17.70 12.32
CA VAL A 67 -6.69 19.07 12.38
C VAL A 67 -7.79 20.09 12.09
N TYR A 68 -8.66 19.80 11.11
CA TYR A 68 -9.83 20.60 10.78
C TYR A 68 -10.81 20.67 11.97
N SER A 69 -11.26 19.53 12.51
CA SER A 69 -12.29 19.52 13.55
C SER A 69 -11.80 19.93 14.96
N HIS A 70 -10.51 19.78 15.26
CA HIS A 70 -9.94 19.98 16.61
C HIS A 70 -8.65 20.82 16.61
N PRO A 71 -8.68 22.09 16.16
CA PRO A 71 -7.48 22.89 15.91
C PRO A 71 -6.70 23.35 17.15
N ASN A 72 -7.23 23.19 18.37
CA ASN A 72 -6.74 23.93 19.53
C ASN A 72 -5.53 23.29 20.26
N LYS A 73 -4.92 22.23 19.71
CA LYS A 73 -3.82 21.50 20.36
C LYS A 73 -2.68 21.17 19.38
N PRO A 74 -2.06 22.16 18.73
CA PRO A 74 -0.94 21.91 17.83
C PRO A 74 0.25 21.33 18.62
N CYS A 75 1.03 20.45 17.99
CA CYS A 75 2.23 19.89 18.63
C CYS A 75 3.39 20.88 18.66
N VAL A 76 3.40 21.86 17.76
CA VAL A 76 4.38 22.95 17.75
C VAL A 76 3.76 24.18 18.42
N THR A 77 4.33 24.61 19.54
CA THR A 77 3.78 25.64 20.44
C THR A 77 3.63 27.02 19.81
N ASN A 78 4.44 27.35 18.80
CA ASN A 78 4.34 28.62 18.07
C ASN A 78 3.46 28.54 16.81
N SER A 79 2.62 27.51 16.68
CA SER A 79 1.68 27.38 15.57
C SER A 79 0.65 28.51 15.58
N THR A 80 0.40 29.09 14.41
CA THR A 80 -0.72 29.99 14.17
C THR A 80 -1.95 29.14 13.83
N LEU A 81 -2.99 29.15 14.67
CA LEU A 81 -4.14 28.26 14.49
C LEU A 81 -4.91 28.57 13.20
N TRP A 82 -5.26 27.52 12.44
CA TRP A 82 -5.84 27.67 11.10
C TRP A 82 -7.19 28.38 11.07
N PRO A 83 -8.11 28.24 12.05
CA PRO A 83 -9.42 28.88 11.95
C PRO A 83 -9.33 30.40 11.92
N ALA A 84 -8.46 31.00 12.74
CA ALA A 84 -8.25 32.44 12.70
C ALA A 84 -7.43 32.83 11.46
N ALA A 85 -6.28 32.15 11.24
CA ALA A 85 -5.39 32.41 10.12
C ALA A 85 -6.12 32.44 8.76
N LEU A 86 -6.88 31.38 8.44
CA LEU A 86 -7.52 31.23 7.14
C LEU A 86 -8.86 31.96 7.01
N ARG A 87 -9.44 32.51 8.09
CA ARG A 87 -10.62 33.38 8.01
C ARG A 87 -10.22 34.85 7.91
N ASP A 88 -9.23 35.26 8.69
CA ASP A 88 -8.91 36.67 8.90
C ASP A 88 -7.88 37.16 7.88
N LYS A 89 -7.15 36.25 7.22
CA LYS A 89 -6.10 36.57 6.25
C LYS A 89 -6.25 35.72 5.00
N GLN A 90 -5.91 36.30 3.84
CA GLN A 90 -5.73 35.55 2.60
C GLN A 90 -4.26 35.16 2.45
N TYR A 91 -3.98 34.01 1.88
CA TYR A 91 -2.62 33.58 1.55
C TYR A 91 -2.49 33.40 0.04
N ASP A 92 -1.27 33.57 -0.44
CA ASP A 92 -0.97 33.41 -1.85
C ASP A 92 -0.70 31.93 -2.17
N VAL A 93 -0.10 31.20 -1.22
CA VAL A 93 0.13 29.76 -1.31
C VAL A 93 -0.14 29.06 0.02
N ILE A 94 -0.85 27.93 -0.03
CA ILE A 94 -1.15 27.09 1.14
C ILE A 94 -0.64 25.68 0.89
N SER A 95 0.21 25.17 1.79
CA SER A 95 0.61 23.77 1.77
C SER A 95 -0.20 22.95 2.75
N VAL A 96 -0.70 21.80 2.31
CA VAL A 96 -1.43 20.83 3.13
C VAL A 96 -0.73 19.48 3.09
N GLN A 97 -0.81 18.70 4.17
CA GLN A 97 -0.21 17.38 4.23
C GLN A 97 -1.14 16.31 4.81
N PRO A 98 -1.69 15.42 3.98
CA PRO A 98 -2.33 14.16 4.39
C PRO A 98 -1.46 13.32 5.35
N HIS A 99 -2.09 12.49 6.19
CA HIS A 99 -1.40 11.62 7.14
C HIS A 99 -2.09 10.26 7.28
N TYR A 100 -1.30 9.21 7.51
CA TYR A 100 -1.74 7.88 7.94
C TYR A 100 -3.08 7.83 8.67
N GLY A 101 -3.98 7.00 8.15
CA GLY A 101 -5.28 6.72 8.75
C GLY A 101 -6.44 7.59 8.25
N SER A 102 -6.19 8.70 7.53
CA SER A 102 -7.27 9.38 6.79
C SER A 102 -7.75 8.53 5.63
N THR A 103 -9.04 8.58 5.34
CA THR A 103 -9.56 8.13 4.04
C THR A 103 -9.39 9.21 2.98
N LEU A 104 -9.42 8.83 1.71
CA LEU A 104 -9.39 9.78 0.59
C LEU A 104 -10.48 10.85 0.71
N ALA A 105 -11.70 10.45 1.05
CA ALA A 105 -12.84 11.35 1.20
C ALA A 105 -12.62 12.40 2.30
N GLN A 106 -12.06 11.98 3.44
CA GLN A 106 -11.78 12.87 4.57
C GLN A 106 -10.75 13.94 4.22
N ASP A 107 -9.67 13.57 3.51
CA ASP A 107 -8.65 14.54 3.12
C ASP A 107 -9.16 15.47 2.02
N VAL A 108 -9.92 14.95 1.04
CA VAL A 108 -10.60 15.77 0.02
C VAL A 108 -11.53 16.79 0.67
N GLU A 109 -12.33 16.38 1.65
CA GLU A 109 -13.28 17.26 2.35
C GLU A 109 -12.56 18.38 3.10
N ALA A 110 -11.56 18.03 3.93
CA ALA A 110 -10.80 18.99 4.72
C ALA A 110 -10.07 20.02 3.83
N ILE A 111 -9.37 19.54 2.80
CA ILE A 111 -8.64 20.41 1.86
C ILE A 111 -9.62 21.30 1.09
N SER A 112 -10.73 20.73 0.60
CA SER A 112 -11.78 21.49 -0.10
C SER A 112 -12.38 22.59 0.76
N ALA A 113 -12.54 22.37 2.06
CA ALA A 113 -13.04 23.39 2.98
C ALA A 113 -12.06 24.56 3.11
N TRP A 114 -10.76 24.31 3.21
CA TRP A 114 -9.75 25.37 3.22
C TRP A 114 -9.63 26.08 1.86
N MET A 115 -9.75 25.37 0.75
CA MET A 115 -9.76 25.97 -0.60
C MET A 115 -10.89 26.98 -0.80
N LYS A 116 -12.06 26.75 -0.17
CA LYS A 116 -13.20 27.68 -0.18
C LYS A 116 -12.93 28.95 0.62
N LEU A 117 -12.25 28.84 1.77
CA LEU A 117 -11.85 30.00 2.58
C LEU A 117 -10.78 30.86 1.89
N GLN A 118 -10.03 30.25 0.98
CA GLN A 118 -8.83 30.82 0.38
C GLN A 118 -8.94 30.80 -1.15
N PRO A 119 -9.91 31.53 -1.75
CA PRO A 119 -10.29 31.40 -3.15
C PRO A 119 -9.17 31.71 -4.16
N LYS A 120 -8.16 32.47 -3.75
CA LYS A 120 -7.04 32.89 -4.61
C LYS A 120 -5.74 32.09 -4.38
N ALA A 121 -5.68 31.29 -3.31
CA ALA A 121 -4.46 30.60 -2.96
C ALA A 121 -4.16 29.46 -3.94
N VAL A 122 -2.88 29.31 -4.29
CA VAL A 122 -2.34 28.07 -4.86
C VAL A 122 -2.26 27.04 -3.74
N PHE A 123 -2.66 25.79 -3.99
CA PHE A 123 -2.55 24.72 -3.01
C PHE A 123 -1.41 23.77 -3.34
N VAL A 124 -0.51 23.55 -2.37
CA VAL A 124 0.57 22.58 -2.45
C VAL A 124 0.17 21.35 -1.65
N ILE A 125 0.12 20.19 -2.32
CA ILE A 125 -0.03 18.91 -1.64
C ILE A 125 1.38 18.41 -1.29
N HIS A 126 1.74 18.50 -0.02
CA HIS A 126 2.97 17.91 0.46
C HIS A 126 2.75 16.41 0.63
N SER A 127 3.43 15.60 -0.19
CA SER A 127 3.22 14.16 -0.18
C SER A 127 3.76 13.48 1.09
N GLY A 128 4.58 14.18 1.89
CA GLY A 128 5.33 13.59 3.00
C GLY A 128 6.26 12.47 2.54
N TRP A 129 6.73 11.67 3.50
CA TRP A 129 7.56 10.50 3.28
C TRP A 129 7.21 9.39 4.29
N SER A 130 7.32 8.15 3.84
CA SER A 130 7.01 6.96 4.63
C SER A 130 8.04 6.75 5.74
N ARG A 131 7.76 5.79 6.62
CA ARG A 131 8.82 5.20 7.43
C ARG A 131 9.86 4.53 6.53
N HIS A 132 11.15 4.60 6.87
CA HIS A 132 12.21 4.07 6.00
C HIS A 132 12.03 2.58 5.69
N ALA A 133 11.59 1.79 6.69
CA ALA A 133 11.37 0.34 6.55
C ALA A 133 10.16 0.00 5.66
N GLN A 134 9.18 0.89 5.55
CA GLN A 134 7.95 0.68 4.77
C GLN A 134 8.00 1.33 3.40
N HIS A 135 9.05 2.12 3.11
CA HIS A 135 9.16 2.93 1.91
C HIS A 135 9.01 2.14 0.62
N ALA A 136 9.73 1.02 0.50
CA ALA A 136 9.68 0.22 -0.71
C ALA A 136 8.27 -0.33 -0.97
N ASP A 137 7.61 -0.85 0.08
CA ASP A 137 6.30 -1.47 -0.03
C ASP A 137 5.19 -0.44 -0.27
N GLU A 138 5.19 0.66 0.48
CA GLU A 138 4.21 1.74 0.32
C GLU A 138 4.34 2.40 -1.05
N PHE A 139 5.55 2.62 -1.54
CA PHE A 139 5.79 3.21 -2.85
C PHE A 139 5.49 2.22 -3.99
N ALA A 140 5.71 0.92 -3.78
CA ALA A 140 5.39 -0.12 -4.75
C ALA A 140 3.91 -0.47 -4.81
N GLY A 141 3.07 -0.01 -3.87
CA GLY A 141 1.63 -0.25 -3.88
C GLY A 141 0.96 0.22 -5.17
N TYR A 142 0.20 -0.66 -5.81
CA TYR A 142 -0.39 -0.43 -7.13
C TYR A 142 -1.81 0.16 -7.09
N ALA A 143 -2.54 -0.05 -6.01
CA ALA A 143 -3.87 0.53 -5.82
C ALA A 143 -3.79 1.77 -4.93
N ALA A 144 -4.63 2.76 -5.20
CA ALA A 144 -4.90 3.80 -4.20
C ALA A 144 -5.44 3.10 -2.94
N PRO A 145 -4.73 3.17 -1.81
CA PRO A 145 -5.14 2.50 -0.59
C PRO A 145 -6.40 3.16 -0.02
N ASP A 146 -7.26 2.40 0.65
CA ASP A 146 -8.49 2.91 1.27
C ASP A 146 -8.19 3.94 2.38
N GLN A 147 -7.02 3.82 3.00
CA GLN A 147 -6.47 4.77 3.96
C GLN A 147 -5.14 5.33 3.45
N MET A 148 -4.87 6.59 3.78
CA MET A 148 -3.65 7.28 3.42
C MET A 148 -2.43 6.49 3.93
N VAL A 149 -1.56 6.16 3.00
CA VAL A 149 -0.15 5.84 3.23
C VAL A 149 0.67 6.68 2.25
N HIS A 150 2.00 6.65 2.34
CA HIS A 150 2.86 7.43 1.44
C HIS A 150 3.03 6.72 0.09
N ASN A 151 1.90 6.53 -0.60
CA ASN A 151 1.76 5.83 -1.88
C ASN A 151 1.42 6.82 -3.01
N PRO A 152 2.11 6.79 -4.16
CA PRO A 152 1.83 7.68 -5.30
C PRO A 152 0.38 7.61 -5.81
N GLY A 153 -0.23 6.41 -5.79
CA GLY A 153 -1.62 6.19 -6.20
C GLY A 153 -2.63 6.92 -5.32
N TYR A 154 -2.37 7.03 -4.00
CA TYR A 154 -3.18 7.84 -3.10
C TYR A 154 -3.17 9.32 -3.51
N PHE A 155 -1.98 9.89 -3.73
CA PHE A 155 -1.82 11.31 -4.06
C PHE A 155 -2.36 11.66 -5.44
N ARG A 156 -2.21 10.75 -6.41
CA ARG A 156 -2.82 10.91 -7.74
C ARG A 156 -4.35 10.92 -7.65
N ALA A 157 -4.95 10.01 -6.86
CA ALA A 157 -6.39 10.00 -6.61
C ALA A 157 -6.87 11.27 -5.88
N LEU A 158 -6.14 11.73 -4.87
CA LEU A 158 -6.44 12.96 -4.13
C LEU A 158 -6.44 14.18 -5.06
N LEU A 159 -5.39 14.34 -5.87
CA LEU A 159 -5.31 15.45 -6.81
C LEU A 159 -6.39 15.38 -7.89
N ALA A 160 -6.69 14.20 -8.41
CA ALA A 160 -7.76 14.03 -9.39
C ALA A 160 -9.11 14.51 -8.84
N GLU A 161 -9.43 14.14 -7.59
CA GLU A 161 -10.69 14.53 -6.96
C GLU A 161 -10.73 16.03 -6.60
N LEU A 162 -9.62 16.60 -6.13
CA LEU A 162 -9.53 18.05 -5.88
C LEU A 162 -9.68 18.85 -7.17
N ARG A 163 -9.05 18.44 -8.28
CA ARG A 163 -9.21 19.08 -9.59
C ARG A 163 -10.65 18.99 -10.09
N ARG A 164 -11.32 17.86 -9.86
CA ARG A 164 -12.73 17.64 -10.21
C ARG A 164 -13.66 18.58 -9.44
N LEU A 165 -13.44 18.74 -8.14
CA LEU A 165 -14.27 19.59 -7.27
C LEU A 165 -13.95 21.08 -7.39
N HIS A 166 -12.72 21.44 -7.73
CA HIS A 166 -12.24 22.82 -7.81
C HIS A 166 -11.56 23.10 -9.16
N PRO A 167 -12.31 23.06 -10.27
CA PRO A 167 -11.75 23.24 -11.60
C PRO A 167 -11.07 24.61 -11.74
N GLY A 168 -9.92 24.63 -12.43
CA GLY A 168 -9.13 25.85 -12.66
C GLY A 168 -8.28 26.31 -11.47
N ARG A 169 -8.37 25.67 -10.30
CA ARG A 169 -7.47 25.95 -9.18
C ARG A 169 -6.08 25.35 -9.45
N GLU A 170 -5.04 26.14 -9.20
CA GLU A 170 -3.66 25.67 -9.31
C GLU A 170 -3.32 24.77 -8.11
N LEU A 171 -2.93 23.53 -8.42
CA LEU A 171 -2.45 22.54 -7.47
C LEU A 171 -1.01 22.17 -7.80
N ARG A 172 -0.14 22.18 -6.80
CA ARG A 172 1.27 21.79 -6.90
C ARG A 172 1.57 20.65 -5.94
N GLN A 173 2.72 20.02 -6.11
CA GLN A 173 3.20 18.97 -5.21
C GLN A 173 4.67 19.20 -4.86
N THR A 174 5.08 18.71 -3.70
CA THR A 174 6.51 18.58 -3.37
C THR A 174 7.15 17.33 -3.97
N LEU A 175 6.34 16.32 -4.32
CA LEU A 175 6.78 15.01 -4.83
C LEU A 175 7.88 14.35 -3.96
N ALA A 176 7.74 14.48 -2.64
CA ALA A 176 8.76 14.04 -1.68
C ALA A 176 9.03 12.53 -1.77
N GLN A 177 7.99 11.73 -2.03
CA GLN A 177 8.12 10.29 -2.24
C GLN A 177 8.90 9.97 -3.53
N ASN A 178 8.61 10.65 -4.63
CA ASN A 178 9.31 10.45 -5.90
C ASN A 178 10.78 10.88 -5.81
N LEU A 179 11.11 11.92 -5.04
CA LEU A 179 12.50 12.30 -4.77
C LEU A 179 13.25 11.18 -4.04
N LEU A 180 12.65 10.58 -3.02
CA LEU A 180 13.25 9.44 -2.31
C LEU A 180 13.36 8.20 -3.20
N ALA A 181 12.37 7.94 -4.06
CA ALA A 181 12.42 6.86 -5.04
C ALA A 181 13.51 7.07 -6.11
N GLN A 182 13.72 8.31 -6.55
CA GLN A 182 14.83 8.65 -7.46
C GLN A 182 16.17 8.38 -6.77
N ILE A 183 16.33 8.81 -5.51
CA ILE A 183 17.56 8.54 -4.75
C ILE A 183 17.77 7.03 -4.55
N ALA A 184 16.71 6.27 -4.31
CA ALA A 184 16.81 4.81 -4.21
C ALA A 184 17.28 4.17 -5.54
N ALA A 185 16.82 4.69 -6.69
CA ALA A 185 17.27 4.24 -8.00
C ALA A 185 18.75 4.62 -8.27
N ASP A 186 19.16 5.80 -7.81
CA ASP A 186 20.54 6.27 -7.94
C ASP A 186 21.49 5.47 -7.01
N ILE A 187 21.04 5.08 -5.81
CA ILE A 187 21.76 4.15 -4.93
C ILE A 187 21.95 2.79 -5.62
N ALA A 188 20.89 2.24 -6.21
CA ALA A 188 20.93 0.94 -6.87
C ALA A 188 21.87 0.90 -8.08
N THR A 189 22.17 2.06 -8.67
CA THR A 189 23.07 2.21 -9.82
C THR A 189 24.43 2.82 -9.46
N GLY A 190 24.70 3.05 -8.17
CA GLY A 190 25.96 3.61 -7.69
C GLY A 190 26.18 5.10 -8.03
N GLN A 191 25.12 5.82 -8.37
CA GLN A 191 25.14 7.24 -8.71
C GLN A 191 24.95 8.16 -7.48
N ALA A 192 24.42 7.63 -6.38
CA ALA A 192 24.25 8.37 -5.14
C ALA A 192 25.52 8.35 -4.26
N PRO A 193 25.83 9.43 -3.53
CA PRO A 193 26.94 9.48 -2.55
C PRO A 193 26.62 8.75 -1.22
N VAL A 194 25.49 8.04 -1.15
CA VAL A 194 25.06 7.19 -0.03
C VAL A 194 24.80 5.78 -0.51
N THR A 195 24.88 4.82 0.41
CA THR A 195 24.67 3.40 0.09
C THR A 195 23.29 2.89 0.51
N LYS A 196 22.61 3.61 1.41
CA LYS A 196 21.26 3.24 1.87
C LYS A 196 20.38 4.47 1.99
N LEU A 197 19.11 4.33 1.62
CA LEU A 197 18.15 5.44 1.71
C LEU A 197 17.93 5.90 3.16
N VAL A 198 18.02 4.97 4.12
CA VAL A 198 17.91 5.26 5.57
C VAL A 198 18.98 6.25 6.06
N ASP A 199 20.09 6.44 5.34
CA ASP A 199 21.13 7.40 5.70
C ASP A 199 20.65 8.87 5.63
N LEU A 200 19.51 9.12 4.97
CA LEU A 200 18.84 10.43 4.97
C LEU A 200 17.89 10.64 6.17
N TYR A 201 17.64 9.59 6.95
CA TYR A 201 16.73 9.60 8.08
C TYR A 201 17.50 9.76 9.39
N ARG A 202 16.89 10.48 10.34
CA ARG A 202 17.36 10.56 11.74
C ARG A 202 16.86 9.36 12.54
N ASP A 203 15.60 9.00 12.33
CA ASP A 203 14.89 7.92 12.99
C ASP A 203 13.88 7.29 12.02
N ASP A 204 12.94 6.48 12.53
CA ASP A 204 12.00 5.74 11.69
C ASP A 204 11.23 6.58 10.68
N ILE A 205 10.97 7.86 10.98
CA ILE A 205 10.16 8.72 10.14
C ILE A 205 10.72 10.13 9.94
N HIS A 206 11.57 10.65 10.84
CA HIS A 206 12.09 12.01 10.70
C HIS A 206 13.37 12.06 9.90
N LEU A 207 13.57 13.16 9.18
CA LEU A 207 14.75 13.35 8.35
C LEU A 207 15.94 13.88 9.13
N LYS A 208 17.13 13.49 8.67
CA LYS A 208 18.40 13.92 9.24
C LYS A 208 18.53 15.45 9.10
N PRO A 209 18.94 16.19 10.15
CA PRO A 209 18.94 17.66 10.14
C PRO A 209 19.76 18.33 9.04
N ASP A 210 20.75 17.64 8.50
CA ASP A 210 21.60 18.10 7.39
C ASP A 210 20.97 17.72 6.03
N SER A 211 21.27 16.53 5.49
CA SER A 211 20.96 16.11 4.12
C SER A 211 19.46 15.87 3.89
N GLY A 212 18.82 15.12 4.79
CA GLY A 212 17.40 14.76 4.65
C GLY A 212 16.50 16.00 4.70
N LYS A 213 16.66 16.83 5.73
CA LYS A 213 15.91 18.08 5.84
C LYS A 213 16.28 19.09 4.75
N TYR A 214 17.53 19.14 4.29
CA TYR A 214 17.90 19.96 3.13
C TYR A 214 17.08 19.60 1.89
N LEU A 215 16.94 18.30 1.59
CA LEU A 215 16.15 17.80 0.47
C LEU A 215 14.70 18.24 0.58
N MET A 216 14.04 18.00 1.71
CA MET A 216 12.60 18.28 1.86
C MET A 216 12.29 19.76 2.04
N HIS A 217 13.16 20.51 2.72
CA HIS A 217 13.05 21.96 2.77
C HIS A 217 13.07 22.54 1.36
N ASN A 218 14.03 22.14 0.53
CA ASN A 218 14.14 22.66 -0.81
C ASN A 218 13.06 22.14 -1.77
N ALA A 219 12.56 20.91 -1.60
CA ALA A 219 11.38 20.43 -2.32
C ALA A 219 10.14 21.31 -1.99
N MET A 220 9.96 21.67 -0.73
CA MET A 220 8.92 22.61 -0.30
C MET A 220 9.16 24.00 -0.91
N ARG A 221 10.38 24.54 -0.84
CA ARG A 221 10.73 25.84 -1.47
C ARG A 221 10.32 25.88 -2.94
N LEU A 222 10.71 24.87 -3.72
CA LEU A 222 10.37 24.80 -5.15
C LEU A 222 8.85 24.75 -5.39
N ALA A 223 8.12 23.97 -4.59
CA ALA A 223 6.65 23.92 -4.70
C ALA A 223 5.98 25.26 -4.34
N LEU A 224 6.56 26.01 -3.40
CA LEU A 224 6.14 27.35 -3.02
C LEU A 224 6.61 28.44 -4.01
N GLY A 225 7.41 28.10 -5.03
CA GLY A 225 7.95 29.05 -6.00
C GLY A 225 9.17 29.84 -5.53
N GLN A 226 9.88 29.33 -4.52
CA GLN A 226 11.11 29.92 -3.99
C GLN A 226 12.35 29.24 -4.60
N PRO A 227 13.48 29.95 -4.76
CA PRO A 227 14.74 29.35 -5.19
C PRO A 227 15.29 28.41 -4.12
N LEU A 228 16.21 27.52 -4.49
CA LEU A 228 16.94 26.69 -3.54
C LEU A 228 17.69 27.56 -2.51
N SER A 229 17.82 27.06 -1.28
CA SER A 229 18.54 27.72 -0.19
C SER A 229 19.35 26.72 0.61
N ALA A 230 20.59 27.11 0.92
CA ALA A 230 21.48 26.40 1.84
C ALA A 230 21.45 26.98 3.26
N ALA A 231 20.70 28.06 3.50
CA ALA A 231 20.58 28.67 4.81
C ALA A 231 20.02 27.64 5.81
N GLY A 232 20.67 27.52 6.97
CA GLY A 232 20.31 26.53 8.01
C GLY A 232 20.86 25.12 7.79
N PHE A 233 21.51 24.84 6.65
CA PHE A 233 22.02 23.51 6.28
C PHE A 233 23.52 23.48 6.01
N ALA A 234 24.28 24.40 6.61
CA ALA A 234 25.72 24.57 6.39
C ALA A 234 26.57 23.33 6.73
N LYS A 235 26.03 22.37 7.49
CA LYS A 235 26.69 21.10 7.84
C LYS A 235 26.52 20.01 6.79
N THR A 236 25.74 20.24 5.72
CA THR A 236 25.56 19.26 4.66
C THR A 236 26.84 19.16 3.84
N GLU A 237 27.42 17.96 3.76
CA GLU A 237 28.65 17.71 3.00
C GLU A 237 28.55 18.21 1.55
N PRO A 238 29.57 18.88 0.99
CA PRO A 238 29.49 19.50 -0.34
C PRO A 238 29.07 18.54 -1.46
N ALA A 239 29.61 17.33 -1.48
CA ALA A 239 29.26 16.31 -2.47
C ALA A 239 27.80 15.85 -2.35
N MET A 240 27.33 15.65 -1.11
CA MET A 240 25.93 15.33 -0.85
C MET A 240 25.01 16.47 -1.29
N LYS A 241 25.36 17.71 -0.95
CA LYS A 241 24.60 18.89 -1.36
C LYS A 241 24.50 19.00 -2.87
N GLN A 242 25.62 18.88 -3.59
CA GLN A 242 25.65 18.92 -5.06
C GLN A 242 24.76 17.83 -5.67
N TYR A 243 24.81 16.62 -5.11
CA TYR A 243 23.94 15.53 -5.53
C TYR A 243 22.46 15.85 -5.28
N LEU A 244 22.07 16.27 -4.08
CA LEU A 244 20.68 16.60 -3.76
C LEU A 244 20.16 17.77 -4.61
N ASP A 245 21.00 18.77 -4.90
CA ASP A 245 20.66 19.86 -5.83
C ASP A 245 20.37 19.32 -7.23
N SER A 246 21.14 18.33 -7.71
CA SER A 246 20.90 17.68 -9.00
C SER A 246 19.60 16.88 -9.05
N VAL A 247 19.21 16.25 -7.93
CA VAL A 247 17.93 15.55 -7.79
C VAL A 247 16.78 16.56 -7.78
N LEU A 248 16.90 17.64 -7.00
CA LEU A 248 15.91 18.70 -6.90
C LEU A 248 15.72 19.48 -8.21
N ALA A 249 16.79 19.64 -9.00
CA ALA A 249 16.73 20.28 -10.32
C ALA A 249 15.75 19.58 -11.27
N GLN A 250 15.47 18.29 -11.06
CA GLN A 250 14.50 17.55 -11.87
C GLN A 250 13.05 18.04 -11.68
N LEU A 251 12.74 18.77 -10.60
CA LEU A 251 11.45 19.44 -10.39
C LEU A 251 11.33 20.77 -11.15
N GLN A 252 12.44 21.28 -11.68
CA GLN A 252 12.54 22.63 -12.26
C GLN A 252 12.55 22.62 -13.79
N THR A 253 11.58 21.92 -14.40
CA THR A 253 11.40 21.98 -15.85
C THR A 253 11.17 23.41 -16.31
N ALA A 254 11.89 23.84 -17.36
CA ALA A 254 11.76 25.18 -17.91
C ALA A 254 10.31 25.45 -18.39
N PRO A 255 9.79 26.68 -18.24
CA PRO A 255 8.45 27.04 -18.68
C PRO A 255 8.06 26.61 -20.12
N PRO A 256 8.91 26.80 -21.17
CA PRO A 256 8.57 26.33 -22.51
C PRO A 256 8.45 24.79 -22.58
N ASP A 257 9.33 24.07 -21.87
CA ASP A 257 9.33 22.61 -21.86
C ASP A 257 8.14 22.04 -21.09
N LYS A 258 7.68 22.72 -20.02
CA LYS A 258 6.44 22.37 -19.29
C LYS A 258 5.20 22.38 -20.19
N ILE A 259 5.18 23.20 -21.25
CA ILE A 259 4.08 23.24 -22.22
C ILE A 259 4.17 22.08 -23.20
N LEU A 260 5.40 21.64 -23.55
CA LEU A 260 5.65 20.55 -24.50
C LEU A 260 5.44 19.17 -23.87
N LEU A 261 5.80 18.97 -22.60
CA LEU A 261 5.73 17.66 -21.94
C LEU A 261 4.34 17.00 -22.00
N PRO A 262 3.21 17.68 -21.66
CA PRO A 262 1.89 17.09 -21.80
C PRO A 262 1.51 16.75 -23.25
N GLN A 263 2.03 17.50 -24.23
CA GLN A 263 1.81 17.19 -25.65
C GLN A 263 2.57 15.94 -26.07
N ILE A 264 3.83 15.80 -25.62
CA ILE A 264 4.66 14.62 -25.88
C ILE A 264 4.02 13.37 -25.25
N LEU A 265 3.49 13.48 -24.03
CA LEU A 265 2.84 12.38 -23.32
C LEU A 265 1.36 12.21 -23.65
N SER A 266 0.83 13.00 -24.58
CA SER A 266 -0.57 12.91 -25.00
C SER A 266 -0.88 11.51 -25.55
N PRO A 267 -2.05 10.92 -25.22
CA PRO A 267 -2.48 9.66 -25.80
C PRO A 267 -2.90 9.78 -27.28
N ALA A 268 -2.89 10.98 -27.87
CA ALA A 268 -3.26 11.18 -29.27
C ALA A 268 -2.29 10.44 -30.22
N PRO A 269 -2.78 9.55 -31.10
CA PRO A 269 -1.94 8.67 -31.92
C PRO A 269 -1.22 9.41 -33.05
N THR A 270 -1.71 10.58 -33.47
CA THR A 270 -1.15 11.39 -34.57
C THR A 270 -0.10 12.40 -34.12
N THR A 271 0.29 12.38 -32.85
CA THR A 271 1.26 13.33 -32.29
C THR A 271 2.66 13.05 -32.84
N ASP A 272 3.28 14.03 -33.50
CA ASP A 272 4.71 13.98 -33.86
C ASP A 272 5.58 14.26 -32.63
N ARG A 273 5.77 13.23 -31.81
CA ARG A 273 6.53 13.33 -30.56
C ARG A 273 8.00 13.62 -30.80
N ALA A 274 8.58 13.12 -31.90
CA ALA A 274 9.98 13.40 -32.24
C ALA A 274 10.19 14.90 -32.51
N ALA A 275 9.31 15.53 -33.29
CA ALA A 275 9.37 16.96 -33.54
C ALA A 275 9.12 17.80 -32.28
N LEU A 276 8.24 17.36 -31.37
CA LEU A 276 8.04 18.03 -30.08
C LEU A 276 9.28 17.91 -29.17
N ILE A 277 9.89 16.73 -29.08
CA ILE A 277 11.13 16.50 -28.32
C ILE A 277 12.28 17.35 -28.88
N ALA A 278 12.36 17.51 -30.20
CA ALA A 278 13.37 18.35 -30.86
C ALA A 278 13.30 19.83 -30.46
N LYS A 279 12.11 20.31 -30.02
CA LYS A 279 11.86 21.69 -29.59
C LYS A 279 12.21 21.96 -28.12
N LEU A 280 12.52 20.94 -27.34
CA LEU A 280 12.87 21.10 -25.93
C LEU A 280 14.13 21.95 -25.76
N SER A 281 14.06 22.90 -24.82
CA SER A 281 15.15 23.82 -24.50
C SER A 281 16.23 23.14 -23.65
N ASP A 282 15.85 22.27 -22.71
CA ASP A 282 16.77 21.46 -21.92
C ASP A 282 17.31 20.27 -22.73
N LYS A 283 18.62 20.27 -23.00
CA LYS A 283 19.32 19.22 -23.76
C LYS A 283 19.38 17.87 -23.05
N ASN A 284 19.44 17.85 -21.73
CA ASN A 284 19.42 16.61 -20.96
C ASN A 284 18.01 16.00 -21.01
N LEU A 285 16.97 16.81 -20.80
CA LEU A 285 15.59 16.36 -20.93
C LEU A 285 15.28 15.86 -22.35
N GLN A 286 15.73 16.59 -23.38
CA GLN A 286 15.65 16.18 -24.78
C GLN A 286 16.30 14.82 -25.02
N THR A 287 17.50 14.60 -24.49
CA THR A 287 18.22 13.32 -24.63
C THR A 287 17.46 12.17 -23.96
N LYS A 288 17.02 12.38 -22.70
CA LYS A 288 16.26 11.39 -21.94
C LYS A 288 14.93 11.02 -22.62
N LEU A 289 14.20 12.00 -23.14
CA LEU A 289 12.94 11.75 -23.85
C LEU A 289 13.14 11.10 -25.22
N THR A 290 14.21 11.46 -25.94
CA THR A 290 14.57 10.79 -27.20
C THR A 290 14.83 9.31 -26.95
N ALA A 291 15.56 8.97 -25.89
CA ALA A 291 15.80 7.58 -25.50
C ALA A 291 14.51 6.87 -25.03
N LEU A 292 13.60 7.59 -24.35
CA LEU A 292 12.34 7.04 -23.86
C LEU A 292 11.25 6.94 -24.95
N LEU A 293 11.42 7.60 -26.10
CA LEU A 293 10.40 7.70 -27.15
C LEU A 293 9.81 6.33 -27.57
N PRO A 294 10.59 5.26 -27.79
CA PRO A 294 10.01 3.94 -28.12
C PRO A 294 9.11 3.39 -27.02
N ALA A 295 9.41 3.68 -25.74
CA ALA A 295 8.57 3.26 -24.63
C ALA A 295 7.29 4.10 -24.53
N ILE A 296 7.37 5.41 -24.79
CA ILE A 296 6.21 6.31 -24.87
C ILE A 296 5.25 5.81 -25.96
N GLU A 297 5.75 5.51 -27.16
CA GLU A 297 4.91 5.04 -28.27
C GLU A 297 4.20 3.72 -27.94
N ARG A 298 4.90 2.75 -27.32
CA ARG A 298 4.27 1.51 -26.86
C ARG A 298 3.20 1.75 -25.80
N ALA A 299 3.48 2.63 -24.84
CA ALA A 299 2.58 2.97 -23.75
C ALA A 299 1.28 3.64 -24.27
N VAL A 300 1.43 4.60 -25.18
CA VAL A 300 0.31 5.26 -25.87
C VAL A 300 -0.51 4.26 -26.68
N ALA A 301 0.13 3.38 -27.46
CA ALA A 301 -0.57 2.39 -28.26
C ALA A 301 -1.38 1.39 -27.41
N ALA A 302 -0.90 1.04 -26.22
CA ALA A 302 -1.61 0.14 -25.30
C ALA A 302 -2.74 0.83 -24.52
N ARG A 303 -2.66 2.15 -24.32
CA ARG A 303 -3.55 2.90 -23.43
C ARG A 303 -5.05 2.75 -23.74
N PRO A 304 -5.53 2.81 -25.01
CA PRO A 304 -6.95 2.61 -25.31
C PRO A 304 -7.48 1.26 -24.86
N ALA A 305 -6.70 0.18 -25.05
CA ALA A 305 -7.09 -1.16 -24.63
C ALA A 305 -7.14 -1.27 -23.09
N THR A 306 -6.19 -0.66 -22.39
CA THR A 306 -6.18 -0.58 -20.92
C THR A 306 -7.41 0.16 -20.40
N LEU A 307 -7.75 1.31 -20.97
CA LEU A 307 -8.92 2.10 -20.55
C LEU A 307 -10.24 1.37 -20.84
N ALA A 308 -10.33 0.68 -21.98
CA ALA A 308 -11.50 -0.14 -22.30
C ALA A 308 -11.68 -1.29 -21.30
N LEU A 309 -10.58 -1.98 -20.96
CA LEU A 309 -10.60 -3.03 -19.94
C LEU A 309 -10.98 -2.46 -18.56
N GLU A 310 -10.45 -1.30 -18.18
CA GLU A 310 -10.78 -0.64 -16.91
C GLU A 310 -12.28 -0.31 -16.82
N ALA A 311 -12.84 0.26 -17.89
CA ALA A 311 -14.26 0.58 -17.98
C ALA A 311 -15.13 -0.69 -17.88
N GLU A 312 -14.78 -1.75 -18.61
CA GLU A 312 -15.50 -3.02 -18.58
C GLU A 312 -15.44 -3.69 -17.20
N VAL A 313 -14.26 -3.74 -16.57
CA VAL A 313 -14.08 -4.26 -15.21
C VAL A 313 -14.91 -3.45 -14.21
N LYS A 314 -14.95 -2.12 -14.34
CA LYS A 314 -15.77 -1.25 -13.50
C LYS A 314 -17.27 -1.50 -13.70
N GLU A 315 -17.73 -1.68 -14.94
CA GLU A 315 -19.11 -2.03 -15.24
C GLU A 315 -19.52 -3.39 -14.67
N LEU A 316 -18.56 -4.30 -14.50
CA LEU A 316 -18.75 -5.60 -13.85
C LEU A 316 -18.74 -5.52 -12.32
N GLY A 317 -18.55 -4.32 -11.75
CA GLY A 317 -18.45 -4.08 -10.31
C GLY A 317 -17.08 -4.44 -9.72
N GLY A 318 -16.07 -4.64 -10.56
CA GLY A 318 -14.70 -4.93 -10.16
C GLY A 318 -13.78 -3.71 -10.19
N LYS A 319 -12.49 -3.96 -9.99
CA LYS A 319 -11.41 -2.98 -10.01
C LYS A 319 -10.25 -3.48 -10.86
N LEU A 320 -9.80 -2.64 -11.80
CA LEU A 320 -8.51 -2.81 -12.47
C LEU A 320 -7.46 -2.01 -11.69
N ILE A 321 -6.39 -2.67 -11.28
CA ILE A 321 -5.31 -2.05 -10.52
C ILE A 321 -4.10 -1.96 -11.45
N CYS A 322 -3.52 -0.76 -11.54
CA CYS A 322 -2.38 -0.48 -12.41
C CYS A 322 -1.13 -0.14 -11.63
N THR A 323 0.04 -0.50 -12.17
CA THR A 323 1.34 -0.10 -11.64
C THR A 323 1.89 1.09 -12.43
N PHE A 324 2.48 2.04 -11.72
CA PHE A 324 3.14 3.22 -12.27
C PHE A 324 4.54 2.84 -12.77
N THR A 325 4.75 2.76 -14.10
CA THR A 325 6.02 2.26 -14.66
C THR A 325 6.90 3.32 -15.32
N ALA A 326 6.50 4.58 -15.32
CA ALA A 326 7.35 5.64 -15.85
C ALA A 326 8.65 5.79 -15.03
N PRO A 327 9.77 6.21 -15.65
CA PRO A 327 10.99 6.56 -14.92
C PRO A 327 10.75 7.67 -13.88
N GLN A 328 11.44 7.61 -12.73
CA GLN A 328 11.22 8.57 -11.64
C GLN A 328 11.45 10.03 -12.05
N TRP A 329 12.51 10.29 -12.81
CA TRP A 329 12.78 11.62 -13.37
C TRP A 329 11.62 12.18 -14.20
N LEU A 330 10.78 11.35 -14.83
CA LEU A 330 9.65 11.83 -15.63
C LEU A 330 8.51 12.33 -14.74
N TYR A 331 8.24 11.66 -13.61
CA TYR A 331 7.28 12.16 -12.61
C TYR A 331 7.73 13.53 -12.07
N LEU A 332 9.02 13.65 -11.74
CA LEU A 332 9.60 14.91 -11.24
C LEU A 332 9.50 16.03 -12.29
N ALA A 333 9.86 15.74 -13.55
CA ALA A 333 9.85 16.72 -14.64
C ALA A 333 8.44 17.18 -15.03
N THR A 334 7.43 16.30 -14.89
CA THR A 334 6.05 16.59 -15.32
C THR A 334 5.14 17.03 -14.17
N GLY A 335 5.59 16.90 -12.92
CA GLY A 335 4.70 17.03 -11.77
C GLY A 335 3.62 15.95 -11.71
N ASP A 336 3.95 14.74 -12.21
CA ASP A 336 3.02 13.61 -12.39
C ASP A 336 1.80 13.93 -13.26
N THR A 337 2.04 14.58 -14.40
CA THR A 337 0.98 14.92 -15.38
C THR A 337 1.28 14.26 -16.73
N GLY A 338 0.33 13.50 -17.28
CA GLY A 338 0.48 12.79 -18.56
C GLY A 338 1.22 11.46 -18.44
N THR A 339 1.77 11.14 -17.26
CA THR A 339 2.51 9.91 -16.98
C THR A 339 1.61 8.67 -16.94
N GLU A 340 0.29 8.84 -16.86
CA GLU A 340 -0.70 7.75 -16.83
C GLU A 340 -0.69 6.86 -18.09
N ILE A 341 -0.06 7.30 -19.19
CA ILE A 341 0.18 6.44 -20.35
C ILE A 341 1.01 5.21 -19.98
N PHE A 342 1.89 5.31 -18.97
CA PHE A 342 2.74 4.24 -18.47
C PHE A 342 2.07 3.39 -17.39
N ASP A 343 0.83 3.66 -17.04
CA ASP A 343 0.10 2.84 -16.08
C ASP A 343 -0.27 1.50 -16.75
N VAL A 344 0.24 0.39 -16.21
CA VAL A 344 0.01 -0.95 -16.76
C VAL A 344 -0.83 -1.80 -15.80
N PRO A 345 -1.82 -2.58 -16.28
CA PRO A 345 -2.62 -3.43 -15.41
C PRO A 345 -1.78 -4.51 -14.74
N THR A 346 -1.86 -4.63 -13.42
CA THR A 346 -1.13 -5.65 -12.66
C THR A 346 -2.03 -6.50 -11.77
N ALA A 347 -3.23 -6.03 -11.46
CA ALA A 347 -4.26 -6.89 -10.88
C ALA A 347 -5.66 -6.59 -11.42
N VAL A 348 -6.47 -7.64 -11.50
CA VAL A 348 -7.92 -7.56 -11.74
C VAL A 348 -8.60 -8.16 -10.53
N ASP A 349 -9.50 -7.39 -9.91
CA ASP A 349 -10.36 -7.87 -8.83
C ASP A 349 -11.82 -7.78 -9.28
N LEU A 350 -12.46 -8.91 -9.56
CA LEU A 350 -13.86 -9.00 -9.96
C LEU A 350 -14.74 -9.53 -8.81
N TYR A 351 -14.19 -9.71 -7.62
CA TYR A 351 -14.94 -10.12 -6.46
C TYR A 351 -15.67 -8.90 -5.85
N ASN A 352 -16.98 -8.86 -6.02
CA ASN A 352 -17.83 -7.77 -5.52
C ASN A 352 -18.20 -7.93 -4.02
N GLY A 353 -17.53 -8.80 -3.27
CA GLY A 353 -17.84 -9.04 -1.85
C GLY A 353 -19.03 -9.97 -1.60
N ASN A 354 -19.77 -10.38 -2.64
CA ASN A 354 -20.91 -11.27 -2.50
C ASN A 354 -20.42 -12.70 -2.26
N ASN A 355 -20.87 -13.28 -1.15
CA ASN A 355 -20.66 -14.67 -0.84
C ASN A 355 -22.02 -15.32 -0.59
N PRO A 356 -22.52 -16.16 -1.52
CA PRO A 356 -23.82 -16.80 -1.37
C PRO A 356 -23.89 -17.70 -0.13
N LEU A 357 -22.76 -18.27 0.33
CA LEU A 357 -22.69 -19.05 1.57
C LEU A 357 -22.93 -18.21 2.84
N LYS A 358 -22.82 -16.88 2.74
CA LYS A 358 -23.12 -15.93 3.82
C LYS A 358 -24.46 -15.22 3.63
N GLY A 359 -25.31 -15.72 2.72
CA GLY A 359 -26.62 -15.12 2.41
C GLY A 359 -26.54 -13.75 1.73
N LYS A 360 -25.41 -13.41 1.09
CA LYS A 360 -25.18 -12.10 0.47
C LYS A 360 -24.99 -12.21 -1.04
N GLY A 361 -25.91 -11.60 -1.79
CA GLY A 361 -25.81 -11.41 -3.23
C GLY A 361 -25.73 -12.68 -4.07
N GLY A 362 -25.72 -12.52 -5.39
CA GLY A 362 -25.56 -13.59 -6.35
C GLY A 362 -24.14 -13.68 -6.92
N ARG A 363 -23.87 -14.77 -7.65
CA ARG A 363 -22.68 -14.94 -8.48
C ARG A 363 -22.66 -13.90 -9.60
N ASN A 364 -21.46 -13.47 -10.01
CA ASN A 364 -21.31 -12.59 -11.17
C ASN A 364 -21.44 -13.40 -12.47
N GLU A 365 -22.68 -13.48 -12.99
CA GLU A 365 -23.01 -14.21 -14.22
C GLU A 365 -22.44 -13.59 -15.50
N ARG A 366 -21.92 -12.35 -15.43
CA ARG A 366 -21.36 -11.65 -16.59
C ARG A 366 -19.89 -12.02 -16.85
N VAL A 367 -19.19 -12.51 -15.82
CA VAL A 367 -17.78 -12.95 -15.93
C VAL A 367 -17.75 -14.45 -16.21
N THR A 368 -17.67 -14.80 -17.49
CA THR A 368 -17.68 -16.18 -18.00
C THR A 368 -16.33 -16.58 -18.61
N ASP A 369 -16.20 -17.83 -19.06
CA ASP A 369 -15.02 -18.30 -19.80
C ASP A 369 -14.70 -17.44 -21.03
N ALA A 370 -15.72 -16.98 -21.76
CA ALA A 370 -15.54 -16.11 -22.93
C ALA A 370 -14.98 -14.73 -22.54
N TRP A 371 -15.35 -14.23 -21.36
CA TRP A 371 -14.86 -12.96 -20.86
C TRP A 371 -13.34 -12.99 -20.61
N LEU A 372 -12.79 -14.13 -20.16
CA LEU A 372 -11.34 -14.27 -19.88
C LEU A 372 -10.45 -14.01 -21.10
N GLN A 373 -10.99 -14.08 -22.32
CA GLN A 373 -10.27 -13.66 -23.53
C GLN A 373 -9.77 -12.21 -23.46
N ARG A 374 -10.47 -11.32 -22.74
CA ARG A 374 -10.05 -9.92 -22.52
C ARG A 374 -8.71 -9.80 -21.81
N LEU A 375 -8.34 -10.81 -21.01
CA LEU A 375 -7.10 -10.83 -20.24
C LEU A 375 -5.92 -11.47 -21.00
N ALA A 376 -6.16 -12.11 -22.14
CA ALA A 376 -5.20 -13.03 -22.76
C ALA A 376 -3.83 -12.44 -23.11
N ASN A 377 -3.77 -11.13 -23.36
CA ASN A 377 -2.55 -10.42 -23.74
C ASN A 377 -2.07 -9.42 -22.68
N VAL A 378 -2.69 -9.39 -21.49
CA VAL A 378 -2.33 -8.49 -20.40
C VAL A 378 -1.23 -9.14 -19.55
N THR A 379 -0.07 -9.41 -20.16
CA THR A 379 1.05 -10.18 -19.57
C THR A 379 1.70 -9.50 -18.35
N THR A 380 1.31 -8.26 -18.07
CA THR A 380 1.69 -7.51 -16.87
C THR A 380 0.92 -7.95 -15.62
N LEU A 381 -0.18 -8.70 -15.75
CA LEU A 381 -0.95 -9.19 -14.61
C LEU A 381 -0.11 -10.09 -13.69
N ARG A 382 -0.27 -9.87 -12.39
CA ARG A 382 0.31 -10.65 -11.29
C ARG A 382 -0.77 -11.26 -10.40
N LYS A 383 -1.97 -10.66 -10.36
CA LYS A 383 -3.10 -11.13 -9.59
C LYS A 383 -4.39 -11.09 -10.40
N ILE A 384 -5.18 -12.15 -10.31
CA ILE A 384 -6.54 -12.18 -10.83
C ILE A 384 -7.45 -12.78 -9.75
N ASP A 385 -8.42 -12.00 -9.28
CA ASP A 385 -9.49 -12.48 -8.42
C ASP A 385 -10.79 -12.64 -9.23
N LEU A 386 -11.21 -13.88 -9.42
CA LEU A 386 -12.44 -14.30 -10.10
C LEU A 386 -13.44 -14.92 -9.12
N ALA A 387 -13.27 -14.69 -7.82
CA ALA A 387 -14.12 -15.33 -6.83
C ALA A 387 -15.60 -15.03 -7.09
N ASN A 388 -16.44 -16.05 -6.97
CA ASN A 388 -17.88 -15.97 -7.20
C ASN A 388 -18.25 -15.41 -8.60
N CYS A 389 -17.47 -15.77 -9.63
CA CYS A 389 -17.79 -15.53 -11.05
C CYS A 389 -18.28 -16.81 -11.76
N ALA A 390 -18.94 -16.66 -12.92
CA ALA A 390 -19.48 -17.77 -13.72
C ALA A 390 -18.45 -18.44 -14.67
N VAL A 391 -17.18 -18.53 -14.25
CA VAL A 391 -16.10 -19.21 -14.99
C VAL A 391 -16.18 -20.71 -14.75
N GLN A 392 -16.21 -21.52 -15.81
CA GLN A 392 -16.41 -22.98 -15.70
C GLN A 392 -15.13 -23.78 -15.93
N GLY A 393 -14.07 -23.16 -16.47
CA GLY A 393 -12.76 -23.81 -16.62
C GLY A 393 -12.16 -23.71 -18.03
N PRO A 394 -12.91 -23.93 -19.12
CA PRO A 394 -12.37 -23.85 -20.48
C PRO A 394 -11.73 -22.50 -20.81
N GLY A 395 -12.23 -21.40 -20.25
CA GLY A 395 -11.70 -20.05 -20.47
C GLY A 395 -10.34 -19.81 -19.82
N LEU A 396 -9.91 -20.66 -18.88
CA LEU A 396 -8.59 -20.57 -18.25
C LEU A 396 -7.45 -20.73 -19.28
N GLN A 397 -7.71 -21.31 -20.45
CA GLN A 397 -6.76 -21.35 -21.56
C GLN A 397 -6.26 -19.94 -21.97
N HIS A 398 -7.11 -18.91 -21.81
CA HIS A 398 -6.73 -17.54 -22.12
C HIS A 398 -5.72 -16.97 -21.12
N LEU A 399 -5.62 -17.53 -19.92
CA LEU A 399 -4.66 -17.11 -18.90
C LEU A 399 -3.28 -17.77 -19.08
N ALA A 400 -3.16 -18.80 -19.91
CA ALA A 400 -1.94 -19.60 -20.04
C ALA A 400 -0.69 -18.81 -20.46
N LYS A 401 -0.86 -17.65 -21.12
CA LYS A 401 0.23 -16.75 -21.53
C LYS A 401 0.67 -15.78 -20.43
N LEU A 402 -0.05 -15.70 -19.32
CA LEU A 402 0.23 -14.80 -18.21
C LEU A 402 1.28 -15.43 -17.28
N THR A 403 2.44 -15.80 -17.81
CA THR A 403 3.46 -16.61 -17.09
C THR A 403 4.01 -15.92 -15.84
N GLY A 404 3.86 -14.59 -15.73
CA GLY A 404 4.17 -13.82 -14.52
C GLY A 404 3.08 -13.84 -13.44
N LEU A 405 1.95 -14.51 -13.65
CA LEU A 405 0.84 -14.56 -12.69
C LEU A 405 1.26 -15.25 -11.39
N ARG A 406 1.00 -14.60 -10.25
CA ARG A 406 1.37 -15.05 -8.90
C ARG A 406 0.17 -15.43 -8.06
N GLU A 407 -0.97 -14.80 -8.29
CA GLU A 407 -2.19 -15.05 -7.53
C GLU A 407 -3.38 -15.28 -8.48
N LEU A 408 -4.04 -16.42 -8.32
CA LEU A 408 -5.28 -16.73 -9.02
C LEU A 408 -6.31 -17.24 -8.01
N ASN A 409 -7.40 -16.49 -7.85
CA ASN A 409 -8.51 -16.88 -6.98
C ASN A 409 -9.72 -17.30 -7.82
N LEU A 410 -10.08 -18.59 -7.75
CA LEU A 410 -11.23 -19.21 -8.40
C LEU A 410 -12.29 -19.66 -7.38
N THR A 411 -12.20 -19.16 -6.14
CA THR A 411 -13.14 -19.53 -5.06
C THR A 411 -14.59 -19.29 -5.47
N LEU A 412 -15.51 -20.21 -5.15
CA LEU A 412 -16.93 -20.13 -5.49
C LEU A 412 -17.23 -20.09 -7.01
N THR A 413 -16.30 -20.55 -7.85
CA THR A 413 -16.54 -20.72 -9.29
C THR A 413 -16.91 -22.17 -9.62
N PRO A 414 -17.66 -22.43 -10.70
CA PRO A 414 -17.95 -23.79 -11.19
C PRO A 414 -16.76 -24.61 -11.72
N VAL A 415 -15.52 -24.11 -11.63
CA VAL A 415 -14.32 -24.76 -12.17
C VAL A 415 -14.15 -26.18 -11.59
N ASN A 416 -13.73 -27.11 -12.44
CA ASN A 416 -13.37 -28.49 -12.09
C ASN A 416 -11.91 -28.79 -12.46
N ASP A 417 -11.47 -30.04 -12.24
CA ASP A 417 -10.09 -30.47 -12.47
C ASP A 417 -9.62 -30.29 -13.93
N ASP A 418 -10.51 -30.46 -14.93
CA ASP A 418 -10.18 -30.28 -16.35
C ASP A 418 -9.71 -28.87 -16.69
N GLY A 419 -10.24 -27.86 -15.99
CA GLY A 419 -9.83 -26.47 -16.16
C GLY A 419 -8.38 -26.22 -15.74
N LEU A 420 -7.87 -26.97 -14.76
CA LEU A 420 -6.54 -26.75 -14.19
C LEU A 420 -5.40 -27.08 -15.16
N LYS A 421 -5.65 -27.90 -16.20
CA LYS A 421 -4.63 -28.22 -17.21
C LYS A 421 -4.05 -26.99 -17.92
N HIS A 422 -4.80 -25.89 -17.97
CA HIS A 422 -4.39 -24.64 -18.59
C HIS A 422 -3.44 -23.80 -17.71
N LEU A 423 -3.29 -24.15 -16.42
CA LEU A 423 -2.49 -23.40 -15.46
C LEU A 423 -1.05 -23.93 -15.30
N GLY A 424 -0.73 -25.09 -15.88
CA GLY A 424 0.57 -25.76 -15.69
C GLY A 424 1.79 -24.94 -16.16
N GLY A 425 1.60 -23.98 -17.07
CA GLY A 425 2.65 -23.05 -17.53
C GLY A 425 2.86 -21.80 -16.66
N LEU A 426 2.04 -21.59 -15.63
CA LEU A 426 2.08 -20.40 -14.78
C LEU A 426 3.08 -20.59 -13.63
N THR A 427 4.35 -20.83 -13.96
CA THR A 427 5.37 -21.29 -13.01
C THR A 427 5.64 -20.33 -11.84
N GLU A 428 5.28 -19.05 -11.99
CA GLU A 428 5.38 -18.02 -10.94
C GLU A 428 4.19 -18.03 -9.96
N LEU A 429 3.20 -18.92 -10.13
CA LEU A 429 2.00 -18.96 -9.30
C LEU A 429 2.34 -19.36 -7.86
N ARG A 430 1.93 -18.52 -6.91
CA ARG A 430 2.15 -18.66 -5.46
C ARG A 430 0.86 -18.94 -4.71
N ILE A 431 -0.25 -18.32 -5.12
CA ILE A 431 -1.55 -18.46 -4.47
C ILE A 431 -2.57 -18.99 -5.46
N LEU A 432 -3.21 -20.10 -5.11
CA LEU A 432 -4.30 -20.71 -5.87
C LEU A 432 -5.52 -20.97 -4.97
N GLY A 433 -6.55 -20.14 -5.11
CA GLY A 433 -7.81 -20.28 -4.39
C GLY A 433 -8.80 -21.18 -5.15
N LEU A 434 -9.19 -22.31 -4.57
CA LEU A 434 -10.13 -23.28 -5.14
C LEU A 434 -11.26 -23.61 -4.16
N ALA A 435 -11.48 -22.82 -3.12
CA ALA A 435 -12.53 -23.11 -2.15
C ALA A 435 -13.90 -23.08 -2.82
N SER A 436 -14.77 -24.03 -2.49
CA SER A 436 -16.13 -24.13 -3.03
C SER A 436 -16.20 -24.23 -4.56
N THR A 437 -15.19 -24.84 -5.19
CA THR A 437 -15.23 -25.26 -6.60
C THR A 437 -15.64 -26.72 -6.74
N GLN A 438 -15.69 -27.22 -7.98
CA GLN A 438 -15.95 -28.63 -8.30
C GLN A 438 -14.65 -29.45 -8.43
N CYS A 439 -13.51 -28.91 -7.99
CA CYS A 439 -12.23 -29.61 -8.08
C CYS A 439 -12.16 -30.76 -7.06
N THR A 440 -11.84 -31.96 -7.54
CA THR A 440 -11.55 -33.14 -6.69
C THR A 440 -10.09 -33.20 -6.26
N GLY A 441 -9.25 -32.31 -6.78
CA GLY A 441 -7.81 -32.24 -6.51
C GLY A 441 -6.97 -33.02 -7.51
N THR A 442 -7.57 -33.92 -8.30
CA THR A 442 -6.86 -34.72 -9.31
C THR A 442 -6.23 -33.88 -10.41
N GLY A 443 -6.76 -32.68 -10.68
CA GLY A 443 -6.20 -31.73 -11.65
C GLY A 443 -4.80 -31.24 -11.30
N PHE A 444 -4.33 -31.42 -10.05
CA PHE A 444 -2.95 -31.13 -9.66
C PHE A 444 -1.91 -32.00 -10.40
N ALA A 445 -2.32 -33.11 -11.01
CA ALA A 445 -1.46 -33.88 -11.93
C ALA A 445 -0.93 -33.03 -13.09
N HIS A 446 -1.65 -31.97 -13.50
CA HIS A 446 -1.21 -31.02 -14.53
C HIS A 446 -0.35 -29.86 -14.01
N LEU A 447 -0.20 -29.73 -12.68
CA LEU A 447 0.43 -28.57 -12.02
C LEU A 447 1.82 -28.88 -11.47
N THR A 448 2.45 -29.99 -11.88
CA THR A 448 3.74 -30.44 -11.36
C THR A 448 4.90 -29.49 -11.65
N ALA A 449 4.77 -28.60 -12.64
CA ALA A 449 5.75 -27.55 -12.93
C ALA A 449 5.67 -26.35 -11.96
N LEU A 450 4.61 -26.22 -11.16
CA LEU A 450 4.42 -25.11 -10.24
C LEU A 450 5.25 -25.31 -8.97
N ARG A 451 6.50 -24.83 -8.99
CA ARG A 451 7.46 -24.99 -7.88
C ARG A 451 7.42 -23.86 -6.85
N HIS A 452 6.65 -22.81 -7.11
CA HIS A 452 6.54 -21.63 -6.26
C HIS A 452 5.21 -21.52 -5.52
N LEU A 453 4.36 -22.56 -5.55
CA LEU A 453 3.10 -22.56 -4.81
C LEU A 453 3.36 -22.48 -3.30
N GLU A 454 2.72 -21.49 -2.69
CA GLU A 454 2.81 -21.20 -1.27
C GLU A 454 1.47 -21.48 -0.59
N ASN A 455 0.36 -21.03 -1.18
CA ASN A 455 -0.96 -21.08 -0.54
C ASN A 455 -2.01 -21.69 -1.47
N VAL A 456 -2.58 -22.81 -1.06
CA VAL A 456 -3.63 -23.53 -1.77
C VAL A 456 -4.81 -23.77 -0.83
N ASN A 457 -6.02 -23.45 -1.31
CA ASN A 457 -7.25 -23.62 -0.54
C ASN A 457 -8.30 -24.43 -1.31
N PHE A 458 -8.73 -25.55 -0.74
CA PHE A 458 -9.74 -26.51 -1.23
C PHE A 458 -10.94 -26.65 -0.27
N HIS A 459 -11.17 -25.67 0.60
CA HIS A 459 -12.29 -25.73 1.55
C HIS A 459 -13.65 -25.88 0.83
N PHE A 460 -14.53 -26.77 1.30
CA PHE A 460 -15.82 -27.10 0.66
C PHE A 460 -15.70 -27.58 -0.80
N THR A 461 -14.75 -28.45 -1.11
CA THR A 461 -14.60 -29.07 -2.44
C THR A 461 -14.82 -30.58 -2.37
N PRO A 462 -15.13 -31.26 -3.50
CA PRO A 462 -15.19 -32.72 -3.57
C PRO A 462 -13.81 -33.41 -3.54
N LEU A 463 -12.82 -32.78 -2.88
CA LEU A 463 -11.48 -33.33 -2.65
C LEU A 463 -11.55 -34.73 -2.02
N ASN A 464 -10.78 -35.66 -2.59
CA ASN A 464 -10.76 -37.08 -2.22
C ASN A 464 -9.33 -37.65 -2.19
N ASP A 465 -9.19 -38.95 -1.91
CA ASP A 465 -7.91 -39.65 -1.78
C ASP A 465 -7.00 -39.52 -3.02
N ALA A 466 -7.55 -39.67 -4.22
CA ALA A 466 -6.81 -39.50 -5.46
C ALA A 466 -6.34 -38.04 -5.64
N GLY A 467 -7.18 -37.09 -5.22
CA GLY A 467 -6.81 -35.68 -5.17
C GLY A 467 -5.65 -35.40 -4.22
N LEU A 468 -5.68 -35.95 -3.00
CA LEU A 468 -4.57 -35.80 -2.03
C LEU A 468 -3.26 -36.40 -2.57
N ALA A 469 -3.33 -37.54 -3.26
CA ALA A 469 -2.18 -38.15 -3.92
C ALA A 469 -1.60 -37.27 -5.04
N ALA A 470 -2.46 -36.61 -5.84
CA ALA A 470 -2.03 -35.69 -6.89
C ALA A 470 -1.44 -34.40 -6.31
N ILE A 471 -2.06 -33.82 -5.28
CA ILE A 471 -1.55 -32.64 -4.57
C ILE A 471 -0.15 -32.91 -4.01
N ALA A 472 0.11 -34.12 -3.48
CA ALA A 472 1.41 -34.53 -2.96
C ALA A 472 2.56 -34.53 -4.00
N LEU A 473 2.27 -34.40 -5.30
CA LEU A 473 3.27 -34.26 -6.37
C LEU A 473 3.73 -32.82 -6.61
N VAL A 474 3.02 -31.85 -6.03
CA VAL A 474 3.28 -30.42 -6.20
C VAL A 474 3.73 -29.84 -4.85
N PRO A 475 4.97 -29.33 -4.73
CA PRO A 475 5.46 -28.82 -3.46
C PRO A 475 4.73 -27.53 -3.07
N ILE A 476 4.13 -27.51 -1.88
CA ILE A 476 3.45 -26.34 -1.30
C ILE A 476 4.27 -25.87 -0.10
N ALA A 477 4.80 -24.64 -0.17
CA ALA A 477 5.82 -24.15 0.75
C ALA A 477 5.30 -23.49 2.05
N ASP A 478 3.99 -23.22 2.15
CA ASP A 478 3.46 -22.46 3.28
C ASP A 478 2.11 -22.99 3.80
N ARG A 479 1.02 -22.87 3.04
CA ARG A 479 -0.33 -23.19 3.51
C ARG A 479 -1.10 -24.10 2.55
N LEU A 480 -1.67 -25.18 3.10
CA LEU A 480 -2.64 -26.04 2.44
C LEU A 480 -3.88 -26.15 3.32
N TRP A 481 -5.02 -25.69 2.83
CA TRP A 481 -6.26 -25.66 3.61
C TRP A 481 -7.38 -26.40 2.91
N PHE A 482 -7.99 -27.36 3.58
CA PHE A 482 -9.16 -28.07 3.08
C PHE A 482 -9.99 -28.59 4.25
N ALA A 483 -11.31 -28.48 4.10
CA ALA A 483 -12.27 -29.06 5.05
C ALA A 483 -13.58 -29.28 4.32
N HIS A 484 -14.47 -30.03 4.95
CA HIS A 484 -15.76 -30.43 4.40
C HIS A 484 -15.60 -31.20 3.07
N SER A 485 -14.51 -31.96 2.98
CA SER A 485 -14.16 -32.83 1.86
C SER A 485 -14.41 -34.30 2.21
N LYS A 486 -14.15 -35.22 1.27
CA LYS A 486 -14.41 -36.66 1.46
C LYS A 486 -13.17 -37.49 1.13
N PHE A 487 -12.31 -37.66 2.13
CA PHE A 487 -11.10 -38.49 2.06
C PHE A 487 -10.99 -39.43 3.26
N THR A 488 -10.27 -40.53 3.08
CA THR A 488 -9.96 -41.52 4.11
C THR A 488 -8.61 -41.25 4.77
N ASP A 489 -8.38 -41.84 5.95
CA ASP A 489 -7.07 -41.72 6.61
C ASP A 489 -5.92 -42.30 5.78
N ALA A 490 -6.18 -43.38 5.02
CA ALA A 490 -5.20 -43.96 4.10
C ALA A 490 -4.87 -43.02 2.93
N GLY A 491 -5.86 -42.32 2.37
CA GLY A 491 -5.64 -41.34 1.30
C GLY A 491 -4.75 -40.18 1.74
N ALA A 492 -4.93 -39.71 2.97
CA ALA A 492 -4.17 -38.61 3.54
C ALA A 492 -2.69 -38.96 3.82
N ALA A 493 -2.32 -40.24 3.86
CA ALA A 493 -0.92 -40.67 4.03
C ALA A 493 0.02 -40.07 2.97
N SER A 494 -0.50 -39.79 1.77
CA SER A 494 0.28 -39.15 0.69
C SER A 494 0.81 -37.77 1.05
N LEU A 495 0.16 -37.06 1.98
CA LEU A 495 0.52 -35.69 2.38
C LEU A 495 1.85 -35.63 3.15
N ALA A 496 2.39 -36.75 3.63
CA ALA A 496 3.73 -36.82 4.22
C ALA A 496 4.84 -36.32 3.27
N LYS A 497 4.57 -36.24 1.96
CA LYS A 497 5.50 -35.69 0.94
C LYS A 497 5.57 -34.16 0.93
N GLN A 498 4.68 -33.45 1.64
CA GLN A 498 4.66 -31.98 1.69
C GLN A 498 5.67 -31.43 2.70
N THR A 499 6.95 -31.73 2.50
CA THR A 499 8.04 -31.51 3.47
C THR A 499 8.38 -30.04 3.75
N HIS A 500 7.82 -29.10 2.99
CA HIS A 500 8.01 -27.66 3.18
C HIS A 500 6.80 -26.96 3.81
N LEU A 501 5.71 -27.70 4.05
CA LEU A 501 4.46 -27.11 4.49
C LEU A 501 4.54 -26.67 5.95
N LYS A 502 4.12 -25.43 6.21
CA LYS A 502 4.14 -24.82 7.55
C LYS A 502 2.77 -24.77 8.21
N ARG A 503 1.70 -24.68 7.40
CA ARG A 503 0.35 -24.44 7.88
C ARG A 503 -0.63 -25.37 7.18
N MET A 504 -1.39 -26.12 7.95
CA MET A 504 -2.40 -27.03 7.41
C MET A 504 -3.74 -26.85 8.10
N GLY A 505 -4.81 -26.78 7.31
CA GLY A 505 -6.16 -27.08 7.79
C GLY A 505 -6.63 -28.34 7.09
N MET A 506 -7.06 -29.34 7.86
CA MET A 506 -7.58 -30.59 7.30
C MET A 506 -8.89 -30.99 7.96
N GLY A 507 -9.88 -31.35 7.14
CA GLY A 507 -11.15 -31.89 7.60
C GLY A 507 -11.82 -32.76 6.56
N SER A 508 -12.24 -33.95 6.99
CA SER A 508 -13.02 -34.89 6.19
C SER A 508 -14.35 -35.16 6.86
N ASN A 509 -15.42 -35.15 6.06
CA ASN A 509 -16.75 -35.62 6.46
C ASN A 509 -16.96 -37.10 6.07
N ASP A 510 -15.93 -37.80 5.58
CA ASP A 510 -16.00 -39.23 5.33
C ASP A 510 -16.10 -40.01 6.65
N LYS A 511 -16.92 -41.06 6.68
CA LYS A 511 -17.09 -41.91 7.86
C LYS A 511 -15.86 -42.80 8.12
N ALA A 512 -15.04 -43.04 7.09
CA ALA A 512 -13.79 -43.78 7.18
C ALA A 512 -12.61 -42.90 7.62
N SER A 513 -12.84 -41.61 7.91
CA SER A 513 -11.87 -40.72 8.53
C SER A 513 -12.09 -40.70 10.04
N SER A 514 -11.08 -40.99 10.84
CA SER A 514 -11.15 -41.01 12.31
C SER A 514 -10.13 -40.10 13.01
N GLY A 515 -9.36 -39.32 12.25
CA GLY A 515 -8.25 -38.51 12.78
C GLY A 515 -6.90 -39.22 12.69
N GLU A 516 -6.86 -40.48 12.22
CA GLU A 516 -5.61 -41.20 12.02
C GLU A 516 -4.78 -40.62 10.88
N ALA A 517 -5.40 -39.88 9.94
CA ALA A 517 -4.69 -39.14 8.89
C ALA A 517 -3.61 -38.21 9.44
N VAL A 518 -3.81 -37.64 10.64
CA VAL A 518 -2.86 -36.71 11.27
C VAL A 518 -1.51 -37.39 11.55
N ALA A 519 -1.47 -38.72 11.67
CA ALA A 519 -0.23 -39.47 11.83
C ALA A 519 0.75 -39.27 10.65
N ALA A 520 0.25 -38.97 9.45
CA ALA A 520 1.09 -38.68 8.29
C ALA A 520 1.82 -37.33 8.38
N LEU A 521 1.37 -36.44 9.28
CA LEU A 521 1.86 -35.08 9.40
C LEU A 521 2.95 -34.91 10.46
N VAL A 522 3.21 -35.94 11.29
CA VAL A 522 4.06 -35.85 12.49
C VAL A 522 5.50 -35.39 12.21
N ASN A 523 6.01 -35.66 10.99
CA ASN A 523 7.36 -35.30 10.57
C ASN A 523 7.42 -34.03 9.70
N LEU A 524 6.28 -33.38 9.44
CA LEU A 524 6.24 -32.14 8.69
C LEU A 524 6.63 -30.96 9.60
N PRO A 525 7.24 -29.89 9.05
CA PRO A 525 7.63 -28.72 9.82
C PRO A 525 6.43 -27.79 10.09
N LEU A 526 5.29 -28.35 10.50
CA LEU A 526 4.06 -27.60 10.73
C LEU A 526 4.19 -26.73 11.98
N GLU A 527 3.87 -25.44 11.82
CA GLU A 527 3.79 -24.43 12.88
C GLU A 527 2.33 -24.15 13.27
N ASP A 528 1.38 -24.36 12.35
CA ASP A 528 -0.06 -24.09 12.52
C ASP A 528 -0.89 -25.25 11.95
N LEU A 529 -1.75 -25.84 12.78
CA LEU A 529 -2.60 -26.96 12.39
C LEU A 529 -4.04 -26.72 12.86
N ALA A 530 -4.99 -26.76 11.92
CA ALA A 530 -6.40 -26.83 12.22
C ALA A 530 -6.96 -28.21 11.89
N LEU A 531 -7.51 -28.85 12.91
CA LEU A 531 -8.24 -30.10 12.81
C LEU A 531 -9.73 -29.78 12.74
N LEU A 532 -10.35 -30.19 11.64
CA LEU A 532 -11.74 -29.88 11.30
C LEU A 532 -12.50 -31.20 11.02
N ASP A 533 -13.83 -31.17 11.10
CA ASP A 533 -14.68 -32.34 10.84
C ASP A 533 -14.20 -33.61 11.59
N ASN A 534 -14.18 -34.79 10.93
CA ASN A 534 -13.73 -36.05 11.53
C ASN A 534 -12.20 -36.16 11.71
N GLN A 535 -11.47 -35.03 11.68
CA GLN A 535 -10.06 -34.94 12.06
C GLN A 535 -9.89 -34.32 13.46
N ALA A 536 -10.91 -33.61 13.97
CA ALA A 536 -10.94 -33.02 15.31
C ALA A 536 -11.33 -34.07 16.38
N THR A 537 -10.66 -35.21 16.39
CA THR A 537 -10.94 -36.34 17.29
C THR A 537 -9.87 -36.50 18.37
N ALA A 538 -10.11 -37.38 19.35
CA ALA A 538 -9.09 -37.71 20.35
C ALA A 538 -7.81 -38.29 19.71
N ALA A 539 -7.97 -39.12 18.66
CA ALA A 539 -6.85 -39.66 17.88
C ALA A 539 -6.11 -38.57 17.09
N GLY A 540 -6.85 -37.69 16.41
CA GLY A 540 -6.27 -36.56 15.68
C GLY A 540 -5.45 -35.64 16.60
N LEU A 541 -5.98 -35.28 17.78
CA LEU A 541 -5.24 -34.52 18.78
C LEU A 541 -4.02 -35.28 19.32
N ALA A 542 -4.14 -36.59 19.54
CA ALA A 542 -3.02 -37.40 20.03
C ALA A 542 -1.86 -37.47 19.04
N HIS A 543 -2.13 -37.50 17.74
CA HIS A 543 -1.09 -37.40 16.71
C HIS A 543 -0.57 -35.98 16.54
N ALA A 544 -1.44 -34.96 16.57
CA ALA A 544 -1.02 -33.56 16.51
C ALA A 544 -0.07 -33.19 17.65
N ALA A 545 -0.28 -33.75 18.85
CA ALA A 545 0.60 -33.56 20.00
C ALA A 545 2.04 -34.07 19.78
N LYS A 546 2.27 -34.91 18.77
CA LYS A 546 3.60 -35.43 18.40
C LYS A 546 4.35 -34.52 17.43
N ILE A 547 3.70 -33.49 16.87
CA ILE A 547 4.34 -32.52 15.96
C ILE A 547 5.15 -31.54 16.81
N ALA A 548 6.47 -31.74 16.88
CA ALA A 548 7.34 -30.98 17.78
C ALA A 548 7.44 -29.47 17.45
N THR A 549 7.21 -29.11 16.18
CA THR A 549 7.27 -27.72 15.69
C THR A 549 5.97 -26.93 15.90
N LEU A 550 4.89 -27.58 16.36
CA LEU A 550 3.56 -26.99 16.33
C LEU A 550 3.40 -25.88 17.39
N ARG A 551 3.07 -24.68 16.91
CA ARG A 551 2.87 -23.48 17.74
C ARG A 551 1.41 -23.09 17.88
N LYS A 552 0.56 -23.45 16.90
CA LYS A 552 -0.87 -23.20 16.93
C LYS A 552 -1.64 -24.47 16.62
N LEU A 553 -2.64 -24.77 17.45
CA LEU A 553 -3.54 -25.89 17.26
C LEU A 553 -4.99 -25.41 17.39
N ASP A 554 -5.78 -25.64 16.34
CA ASP A 554 -7.20 -25.34 16.30
C ASP A 554 -8.03 -26.64 16.27
N ALA A 555 -8.84 -26.83 17.30
CA ALA A 555 -9.85 -27.89 17.42
C ALA A 555 -11.18 -27.27 17.90
N SER A 556 -11.60 -26.16 17.27
CA SER A 556 -12.77 -25.37 17.68
C SER A 556 -14.10 -26.10 17.58
N HIS A 557 -14.17 -27.24 16.87
CA HIS A 557 -15.33 -28.11 16.84
C HIS A 557 -14.91 -29.58 16.96
N ALA A 558 -14.77 -30.05 18.21
CA ALA A 558 -14.18 -31.36 18.51
C ALA A 558 -15.09 -32.21 19.44
N PRO A 559 -16.26 -32.68 18.97
CA PRO A 559 -17.30 -33.28 19.82
C PRO A 559 -16.90 -34.58 20.51
N THR A 560 -15.83 -35.25 20.06
CA THR A 560 -15.33 -36.49 20.66
C THR A 560 -14.11 -36.27 21.56
N VAL A 561 -13.60 -35.04 21.66
CA VAL A 561 -12.41 -34.73 22.47
C VAL A 561 -12.82 -34.64 23.95
N GLY A 562 -12.08 -35.35 24.81
CA GLY A 562 -12.28 -35.38 26.26
C GLY A 562 -11.02 -35.01 27.04
N ASN A 563 -11.09 -35.12 28.37
CA ASN A 563 -10.05 -34.67 29.30
C ASN A 563 -8.65 -35.25 29.01
N ASP A 564 -8.55 -36.51 28.56
CA ASP A 564 -7.25 -37.14 28.30
C ASP A 564 -6.49 -36.48 27.13
N SER A 565 -7.20 -35.95 26.13
CA SER A 565 -6.56 -35.20 25.06
C SER A 565 -5.91 -33.90 25.57
N LEU A 566 -6.47 -33.26 26.60
CA LEU A 566 -5.89 -32.07 27.20
C LEU A 566 -4.57 -32.35 27.94
N LYS A 567 -4.42 -33.55 28.51
CA LYS A 567 -3.16 -33.99 29.12
C LYS A 567 -2.06 -34.11 28.07
N LEU A 568 -2.38 -34.56 26.85
CA LEU A 568 -1.43 -34.63 25.73
C LEU A 568 -1.08 -33.24 25.23
N VAL A 569 -2.08 -32.38 25.03
CA VAL A 569 -1.87 -30.98 24.63
C VAL A 569 -0.99 -30.24 25.64
N ALA A 570 -1.16 -30.50 26.93
CA ALA A 570 -0.34 -29.89 27.98
C ALA A 570 1.15 -30.25 27.93
N GLN A 571 1.52 -31.32 27.22
CA GLN A 571 2.91 -31.78 27.06
C GLN A 571 3.58 -31.25 25.79
N MET A 572 2.85 -30.49 24.94
CA MET A 572 3.39 -29.99 23.69
C MET A 572 4.44 -28.90 23.94
N PRO A 573 5.71 -29.10 23.52
CA PRO A 573 6.83 -28.27 23.97
C PRO A 573 6.81 -26.86 23.39
N ALA A 574 6.22 -26.67 22.20
CA ALA A 574 6.25 -25.41 21.46
C ALA A 574 4.86 -24.76 21.29
N LEU A 575 3.78 -25.36 21.82
CA LEU A 575 2.42 -24.88 21.58
C LEU A 575 2.15 -23.56 22.30
N GLU A 576 1.88 -22.50 21.53
CA GLU A 576 1.64 -21.15 22.06
C GLU A 576 0.16 -20.76 22.04
N GLU A 577 -0.60 -21.24 21.05
CA GLU A 577 -2.02 -20.95 20.91
C GLU A 577 -2.83 -22.24 20.75
N PHE A 578 -3.84 -22.42 21.60
CA PHE A 578 -4.76 -23.54 21.50
C PHE A 578 -6.20 -23.03 21.46
N LYS A 579 -6.96 -23.49 20.46
CA LYS A 579 -8.40 -23.27 20.39
C LYS A 579 -9.13 -24.58 20.54
N LEU A 580 -10.11 -24.60 21.44
CA LEU A 580 -10.94 -25.76 21.68
C LEU A 580 -12.39 -25.34 21.76
N GLY A 581 -13.26 -26.09 21.08
CA GLY A 581 -14.69 -25.85 21.19
C GLY A 581 -15.53 -27.07 20.91
N SER A 582 -16.78 -27.00 21.36
CA SER A 582 -17.76 -28.09 21.25
C SER A 582 -17.26 -29.45 21.78
N ALA A 583 -16.35 -29.48 22.76
CA ALA A 583 -15.72 -30.70 23.27
C ALA A 583 -16.36 -31.23 24.57
N GLN A 584 -16.05 -32.48 24.92
CA GLN A 584 -16.51 -33.17 26.15
C GLN A 584 -15.52 -33.01 27.31
N VAL A 585 -15.03 -31.79 27.51
CA VAL A 585 -14.09 -31.45 28.58
C VAL A 585 -14.78 -30.74 29.73
N ASP A 586 -14.35 -31.01 30.96
CA ASP A 586 -14.84 -30.37 32.18
C ASP A 586 -13.74 -29.57 32.90
N ASP A 587 -14.05 -29.06 34.09
CA ASP A 587 -13.14 -28.25 34.90
C ASP A 587 -11.82 -28.98 35.23
N ASP A 588 -11.86 -30.29 35.47
CA ASP A 588 -10.68 -31.09 35.82
C ASP A 588 -9.80 -31.32 34.59
N GLY A 589 -10.42 -31.61 33.44
CA GLY A 589 -9.71 -31.64 32.16
C GLY A 589 -9.01 -30.32 31.87
N LEU A 590 -9.73 -29.20 32.06
CA LEU A 590 -9.18 -27.86 31.86
C LEU A 590 -7.95 -27.59 32.74
N GLN A 591 -7.95 -28.07 33.99
CA GLN A 591 -6.79 -27.91 34.88
C GLN A 591 -5.53 -28.62 34.38
N SER A 592 -5.65 -29.62 33.51
CA SER A 592 -4.48 -30.28 32.92
C SER A 592 -3.60 -29.30 32.13
N LEU A 593 -4.19 -28.24 31.57
CA LEU A 593 -3.48 -27.18 30.85
C LEU A 593 -2.63 -26.28 31.76
N ALA A 594 -2.74 -26.39 33.09
CA ALA A 594 -1.82 -25.72 34.00
C ALA A 594 -0.36 -26.17 33.78
N ALA A 595 -0.13 -27.39 33.30
CA ALA A 595 1.21 -27.89 32.98
C ALA A 595 1.78 -27.37 31.64
N ALA A 596 0.94 -26.73 30.80
CA ALA A 596 1.29 -26.32 29.43
C ALA A 596 2.15 -25.04 29.38
N LYS A 597 3.41 -25.11 29.82
CA LYS A 597 4.28 -23.93 30.05
C LYS A 597 4.49 -23.03 28.82
N SER A 598 4.42 -23.60 27.63
CA SER A 598 4.56 -22.90 26.34
C SER A 598 3.30 -22.11 25.94
N LEU A 599 2.14 -22.49 26.47
CA LEU A 599 0.84 -21.95 26.06
C LEU A 599 0.68 -20.51 26.54
N LYS A 600 0.42 -19.60 25.60
CA LYS A 600 0.24 -18.15 25.82
C LYS A 600 -1.20 -17.70 25.63
N LYS A 601 -1.93 -18.37 24.74
CA LYS A 601 -3.35 -18.07 24.45
C LYS A 601 -4.18 -19.34 24.41
N LEU A 602 -5.30 -19.32 25.14
CA LEU A 602 -6.32 -20.36 25.15
C LEU A 602 -7.67 -19.75 24.75
N SER A 603 -8.27 -20.25 23.67
CA SER A 603 -9.61 -19.85 23.25
C SER A 603 -10.59 -21.02 23.40
N LEU A 604 -11.66 -20.80 24.16
CA LEU A 604 -12.66 -21.80 24.53
C LEU A 604 -14.03 -21.39 23.99
N PHE A 605 -14.67 -22.27 23.23
CA PHE A 605 -15.94 -21.97 22.57
C PHE A 605 -17.01 -23.04 22.83
N GLY A 606 -18.14 -22.65 23.42
CA GLY A 606 -19.30 -23.54 23.54
C GLY A 606 -19.04 -24.82 24.35
N LEU A 607 -18.20 -24.74 25.39
CA LEU A 607 -17.85 -25.87 26.26
C LEU A 607 -18.82 -25.96 27.44
N LYS A 608 -19.75 -26.92 27.38
CA LYS A 608 -20.91 -27.00 28.29
C LYS A 608 -20.57 -27.39 29.74
N LYS A 609 -19.43 -28.05 29.97
CA LYS A 609 -19.06 -28.59 31.29
C LYS A 609 -17.94 -27.80 31.97
N ILE A 610 -17.48 -26.70 31.37
CA ILE A 610 -16.53 -25.78 32.00
C ILE A 610 -17.30 -24.70 32.73
N THR A 611 -17.03 -24.53 34.02
CA THR A 611 -17.69 -23.55 34.88
C THR A 611 -16.81 -22.30 35.05
N PRO A 612 -17.39 -21.15 35.48
CA PRO A 612 -16.61 -19.99 35.88
C PRO A 612 -15.56 -20.31 36.95
N ALA A 613 -15.88 -21.20 37.90
CA ALA A 613 -14.95 -21.60 38.95
C ALA A 613 -13.76 -22.41 38.41
N GLY A 614 -13.97 -23.28 37.43
CA GLY A 614 -12.89 -23.99 36.73
C GLY A 614 -11.97 -23.05 35.97
N LEU A 615 -12.54 -22.07 35.25
CA LEU A 615 -11.77 -21.03 34.57
C LEU A 615 -10.94 -20.20 35.54
N ASP A 616 -11.53 -19.76 36.66
CA ASP A 616 -10.83 -18.98 37.67
C ASP A 616 -9.70 -19.76 38.35
N ARG A 617 -9.88 -21.07 38.52
CA ARG A 617 -8.82 -21.95 39.02
C ARG A 617 -7.64 -21.99 38.04
N LEU A 618 -7.91 -22.14 36.74
CA LEU A 618 -6.85 -22.13 35.73
C LEU A 618 -6.17 -20.75 35.65
N ARG A 619 -6.93 -19.66 35.69
CA ARG A 619 -6.38 -18.28 35.73
C ARG A 619 -5.46 -18.06 36.92
N LYS A 620 -5.80 -18.60 38.10
CA LYS A 620 -4.93 -18.54 39.28
C LYS A 620 -3.66 -19.36 39.11
N ALA A 621 -3.76 -20.53 38.48
CA ALA A 621 -2.60 -21.40 38.22
C ALA A 621 -1.67 -20.84 37.13
N ARG A 622 -2.22 -20.08 36.17
CA ARG A 622 -1.54 -19.52 35.00
C ARG A 622 -1.93 -18.05 34.77
N PRO A 623 -1.50 -17.11 35.64
CA PRO A 623 -1.91 -15.71 35.56
C PRO A 623 -1.45 -15.00 34.28
N GLU A 624 -0.43 -15.51 33.61
CA GLU A 624 0.10 -15.00 32.34
C GLU A 624 -0.62 -15.53 31.10
N LEU A 625 -1.43 -16.59 31.23
CA LEU A 625 -2.16 -17.20 30.12
C LEU A 625 -3.37 -16.33 29.75
N VAL A 626 -3.44 -15.89 28.50
CA VAL A 626 -4.60 -15.18 27.97
C VAL A 626 -5.71 -16.18 27.67
N ILE A 627 -6.78 -16.15 28.47
CA ILE A 627 -7.95 -17.04 28.31
C ILE A 627 -9.14 -16.26 27.78
N GLU A 628 -9.55 -16.59 26.55
CA GLU A 628 -10.77 -16.10 25.91
C GLU A 628 -11.83 -17.22 25.97
N ALA A 629 -12.88 -17.06 26.78
CA ALA A 629 -13.97 -18.03 26.88
C ALA A 629 -15.29 -17.38 26.45
N ARG A 630 -16.02 -18.04 25.54
CA ARG A 630 -17.32 -17.57 25.02
C ARG A 630 -18.35 -18.69 24.95
#